data_AF-A0A820TJY2-F1
#
_entry.id   AF-A0A820TJY2-F1
#
_cell.length_a   1.000
_cell.length_b   1.000
_cell.length_c   1.000
_cell.angle_alpha   90.00
_cell.angle_beta   90.00
_cell.angle_gamma   90.00
#
_symmetry.space_group_name_H-M   'P 1'
#
loop_
_entity.id
_entity.type
_entity.pdbx_description
1 polymer ?
#
loop_
_entity_poly.entity_id
_entity_poly.type
_entity_poly.pdbx_seq_one_letter_code
_entity_poly.pdbx_strand_id
1 'polypeptide(L)'
;MEGCPRLPAINFDLKLSIESIDLCEKIPNYITANYQENGANFSNECEQINRLRENAINCSTDESSVRCLKRYYCQLQLLRNRFPMLPDTECSVRFTWEDAFQKDENTYNDIRFEEACILYNIGAIYSRLGANETRKTHESMKNACTDFRYGAACFEKLRDQYTPYSTDFTPELLTCQVDILLAQAHEAVLEKSLLDQRPHSINAHLAMQILEYYQMALVNLMKPGINSIASKIFREWRVALTYKLSYYLSITYYCNGLIAEENKKHGESVCYFENAIERLKDGWKNAEKISTDKTSIYKDAHTFTIDIIMGKYKIVKRDNDNVYFEKVPALSSLPTVQGAIVAKPQAFDCHDPDVSGPDIFQKLVPMDIHLAVSEYSEEKAKLLREIIQLMENKNRELEAFMNCLQLDRIPLNNEYLRLPRELLDCCATIVTRPNMSKDLVSTMQRM
;
A
#
# COMPACT_ATOMS: atom_id res chain seq x y z
N MET A 1 21.10 6.55 24.49
CA MET A 1 20.48 5.39 23.80
C MET A 1 20.83 5.31 22.31
N GLU A 2 21.30 6.40 21.68
CA GLU A 2 21.59 6.49 20.24
C GLU A 2 22.57 5.42 19.69
N GLY A 3 23.62 5.12 20.45
CA GLY A 3 24.65 4.14 20.07
C GLY A 3 24.30 2.67 20.39
N CYS A 4 23.06 2.35 20.72
CA CYS A 4 22.69 0.99 21.09
C CYS A 4 22.85 0.03 19.91
N PRO A 5 23.49 -1.15 20.10
CA PRO A 5 23.45 -2.23 19.13
C PRO A 5 22.01 -2.56 18.71
N ARG A 6 21.79 -2.78 17.42
CA ARG A 6 20.47 -3.03 16.84
C ARG A 6 20.07 -4.47 17.08
N LEU A 7 18.91 -4.68 17.69
CA LEU A 7 18.43 -6.04 17.94
C LEU A 7 18.18 -6.76 16.60
N PRO A 8 18.52 -8.06 16.49
CA PRO A 8 18.24 -8.81 15.29
C PRO A 8 16.74 -8.85 14.97
N ALA A 9 16.41 -8.74 13.70
CA ALA A 9 15.05 -8.91 13.21
C ALA A 9 14.73 -10.40 12.98
N ILE A 10 13.47 -10.77 13.16
CA ILE A 10 12.90 -12.03 12.72
C ILE A 10 12.55 -11.88 11.23
N ASN A 11 12.84 -12.93 10.47
CA ASN A 11 12.45 -13.06 9.07
C ASN A 11 11.87 -14.46 8.83
N PHE A 12 11.28 -14.66 7.66
CA PHE A 12 10.54 -15.86 7.32
C PHE A 12 11.17 -16.62 6.16
N ASP A 13 10.99 -17.94 6.17
CA ASP A 13 11.45 -18.81 5.10
C ASP A 13 10.52 -18.80 3.91
N LEU A 14 11.10 -19.02 2.72
CA LEU A 14 10.35 -19.14 1.48
C LEU A 14 9.71 -20.52 1.39
N LYS A 15 8.52 -20.58 0.81
CA LYS A 15 7.91 -21.81 0.30
C LYS A 15 8.65 -22.25 -0.96
N LEU A 16 8.75 -23.55 -1.15
CA LEU A 16 9.42 -24.16 -2.30
C LEU A 16 8.40 -24.85 -3.20
N SER A 17 8.47 -24.60 -4.51
CA SER A 17 7.72 -25.36 -5.50
C SER A 17 8.51 -26.61 -5.84
N ILE A 18 7.86 -27.78 -5.79
CA ILE A 18 8.55 -29.09 -5.90
C ILE A 18 8.52 -29.62 -7.34
N GLU A 19 7.62 -29.11 -8.18
CA GLU A 19 7.40 -29.61 -9.54
C GLU A 19 7.63 -28.52 -10.59
N SER A 20 8.22 -28.94 -11.73
CA SER A 20 8.16 -28.17 -12.98
C SER A 20 6.80 -28.40 -13.62
N ILE A 21 6.13 -27.31 -13.96
CA ILE A 21 4.74 -27.31 -14.43
C ILE A 21 4.65 -26.42 -15.67
N ASP A 22 3.94 -26.91 -16.69
CA ASP A 22 3.53 -26.11 -17.83
C ASP A 22 2.16 -25.48 -17.54
N LEU A 23 2.12 -24.17 -17.27
CA LEU A 23 0.89 -23.41 -17.03
C LEU A 23 -0.04 -23.39 -18.25
N CYS A 24 0.50 -23.65 -19.44
CA CYS A 24 -0.19 -23.50 -20.70
C CYS A 24 -0.65 -24.83 -21.32
N GLU A 25 -0.46 -25.97 -20.66
CA GLU A 25 -0.81 -27.29 -21.23
C GLU A 25 -2.23 -27.33 -21.85
N LYS A 26 -3.20 -26.71 -21.17
CA LYS A 26 -4.62 -26.70 -21.58
C LYS A 26 -5.07 -25.42 -22.28
N ILE A 27 -4.25 -24.36 -22.25
CA ILE A 27 -4.63 -23.01 -22.71
C ILE A 27 -4.87 -22.94 -24.23
N PRO A 28 -3.98 -23.44 -25.11
CA PRO A 28 -4.20 -23.40 -26.56
C PRO A 28 -5.47 -24.11 -27.01
N ASN A 29 -5.81 -25.23 -26.38
CA ASN A 29 -7.05 -25.97 -26.67
C ASN A 29 -8.28 -25.15 -26.25
N TYR A 30 -8.23 -24.50 -25.09
CA TYR A 30 -9.31 -23.62 -24.61
C TYR A 30 -9.50 -22.39 -25.52
N ILE A 31 -8.40 -21.78 -26.00
CA ILE A 31 -8.45 -20.67 -26.96
C ILE A 31 -9.19 -21.10 -28.23
N THR A 32 -8.84 -22.27 -28.76
CA THR A 32 -9.46 -22.80 -29.98
C THR A 32 -10.94 -23.10 -29.80
N ALA A 33 -11.33 -23.63 -28.64
CA ALA A 33 -12.71 -23.99 -28.35
C ALA A 33 -13.61 -22.78 -28.03
N ASN A 34 -13.11 -21.80 -27.26
CA ASN A 34 -13.95 -20.77 -26.65
C ASN A 34 -13.75 -19.35 -27.23
N TYR A 35 -12.59 -19.07 -27.82
CA TYR A 35 -12.27 -17.75 -28.39
C TYR A 35 -12.36 -17.70 -29.92
N GLN A 36 -12.56 -18.85 -30.58
CA GLN A 36 -12.56 -18.97 -32.05
C GLN A 36 -11.24 -18.48 -32.70
N GLU A 37 -10.15 -18.47 -31.94
CA GLU A 37 -8.81 -18.15 -32.40
C GLU A 37 -7.94 -19.41 -32.47
N ASN A 38 -6.91 -19.41 -33.32
CA ASN A 38 -5.96 -20.52 -33.35
C ASN A 38 -5.03 -20.45 -32.13
N GLY A 39 -5.19 -21.38 -31.18
CA GLY A 39 -4.37 -21.45 -29.97
C GLY A 39 -2.86 -21.54 -30.22
N ALA A 40 -2.43 -22.05 -31.38
CA ALA A 40 -1.01 -22.11 -31.74
C ALA A 40 -0.36 -20.73 -31.92
N ASN A 41 -1.16 -19.69 -32.16
CA ASN A 41 -0.67 -18.31 -32.30
C ASN A 41 -0.20 -17.71 -30.96
N PHE A 42 -0.53 -18.34 -29.83
CA PHE A 42 -0.22 -17.87 -28.48
C PHE A 42 0.93 -18.64 -27.80
N SER A 43 1.74 -19.36 -28.59
CA SER A 43 2.87 -20.15 -28.07
C SER A 43 3.93 -19.28 -27.39
N ASN A 44 4.20 -18.08 -27.91
CA ASN A 44 5.14 -17.13 -27.33
C ASN A 44 4.63 -16.56 -25.99
N GLU A 45 3.34 -16.24 -25.90
CA GLU A 45 2.67 -15.82 -24.66
C GLU A 45 2.76 -16.94 -23.59
N CYS A 46 2.60 -18.19 -24.00
CA CYS A 46 2.77 -19.35 -23.14
C CYS A 46 4.21 -19.57 -22.66
N GLU A 47 5.20 -19.42 -23.53
CA GLU A 47 6.61 -19.47 -23.14
C GLU A 47 6.96 -18.36 -22.14
N GLN A 48 6.43 -17.16 -22.35
CA GLN A 48 6.65 -16.01 -21.45
C GLN A 48 6.13 -16.26 -20.03
N ILE A 49 4.91 -16.78 -19.87
CA ILE A 49 4.35 -17.03 -18.53
C ILE A 49 5.07 -18.18 -17.82
N ASN A 50 5.43 -19.25 -18.54
CA ASN A 50 6.20 -20.36 -18.00
C ASN A 50 7.60 -19.91 -17.54
N ARG A 51 8.30 -19.13 -18.37
CA ARG A 51 9.60 -18.54 -18.01
C ARG A 51 9.47 -17.60 -16.81
N LEU A 52 8.38 -16.84 -16.71
CA LEU A 52 8.13 -15.96 -15.57
C LEU A 52 7.95 -16.78 -14.28
N ARG A 53 7.23 -17.90 -14.34
CA ARG A 53 7.13 -18.86 -13.24
C ARG A 53 8.49 -19.43 -12.86
N GLU A 54 9.28 -19.91 -13.81
CA GLU A 54 10.62 -20.48 -13.55
C GLU A 54 11.52 -19.48 -12.82
N ASN A 55 11.49 -18.21 -13.20
CA ASN A 55 12.24 -17.16 -12.50
C ASN A 55 11.68 -16.90 -11.09
N ALA A 56 10.35 -16.91 -10.94
CA ALA A 56 9.67 -16.67 -9.68
C ALA A 56 9.97 -17.77 -8.63
N ILE A 57 9.99 -19.04 -9.03
CA ILE A 57 10.26 -20.16 -8.12
C ILE A 57 11.76 -20.30 -7.75
N ASN A 58 12.66 -19.75 -8.57
CA ASN A 58 14.13 -19.80 -8.35
C ASN A 58 14.70 -18.47 -7.79
N CYS A 59 13.88 -17.70 -7.09
CA CYS A 59 14.24 -16.38 -6.57
C CYS A 59 15.29 -16.42 -5.44
N SER A 60 16.17 -15.41 -5.44
CA SER A 60 17.11 -15.10 -4.35
C SER A 60 16.54 -14.03 -3.41
N THR A 61 17.28 -13.66 -2.37
CA THR A 61 16.86 -12.61 -1.41
C THR A 61 17.41 -11.24 -1.85
N ASP A 62 16.78 -10.64 -2.86
CA ASP A 62 17.12 -9.32 -3.39
C ASP A 62 15.90 -8.61 -4.00
N GLU A 63 16.03 -7.31 -4.30
CA GLU A 63 14.96 -6.52 -4.90
C GLU A 63 14.52 -7.01 -6.29
N SER A 64 15.44 -7.58 -7.08
CA SER A 64 15.12 -8.05 -8.43
C SER A 64 14.17 -9.24 -8.38
N SER A 65 14.37 -10.13 -7.40
CA SER A 65 13.52 -11.27 -7.09
C SER A 65 12.12 -10.81 -6.66
N VAL A 66 12.03 -9.76 -5.82
CA VAL A 66 10.73 -9.15 -5.45
C VAL A 66 9.98 -8.64 -6.67
N ARG A 67 10.66 -7.92 -7.57
CA ARG A 67 10.04 -7.41 -8.81
C ARG A 67 9.56 -8.56 -9.70
N CYS A 68 10.36 -9.62 -9.83
CA CYS A 68 9.98 -10.81 -10.59
C CYS A 68 8.73 -11.51 -10.02
N LEU A 69 8.70 -11.74 -8.71
CA LEU A 69 7.56 -12.36 -8.02
C LEU A 69 6.30 -11.50 -8.11
N LYS A 70 6.40 -10.18 -7.90
CA LYS A 70 5.25 -9.27 -8.04
C LYS A 70 4.70 -9.30 -9.47
N ARG A 71 5.58 -9.27 -10.47
CA ARG A 71 5.18 -9.37 -11.87
C ARG A 71 4.46 -10.68 -12.13
N TYR A 72 5.02 -11.81 -11.69
CA TYR A 72 4.38 -13.12 -11.82
C TYR A 72 3.01 -13.17 -11.14
N TYR A 73 2.91 -12.70 -9.90
CA TYR A 73 1.65 -12.59 -9.16
C TYR A 73 0.58 -11.80 -9.92
N CYS A 74 0.95 -10.64 -10.49
CA CYS A 74 0.00 -9.85 -11.29
C CYS A 74 -0.43 -10.58 -12.56
N GLN A 75 0.51 -11.24 -13.25
CA GLN A 75 0.20 -12.02 -14.45
C GLN A 75 -0.69 -13.23 -14.15
N LEU A 76 -0.55 -13.89 -13.00
CA LEU A 76 -1.46 -14.96 -12.56
C LEU A 76 -2.89 -14.44 -12.39
N GLN A 77 -3.07 -13.25 -11.82
CA GLN A 77 -4.39 -12.64 -11.68
C GLN A 77 -5.03 -12.32 -13.04
N LEU A 78 -4.23 -11.79 -13.97
CA LEU A 78 -4.68 -11.52 -15.35
C LEU A 78 -5.03 -12.82 -16.08
N LEU A 79 -4.23 -13.87 -15.89
CA LEU A 79 -4.45 -15.19 -16.46
C LEU A 79 -5.76 -15.81 -15.96
N ARG A 80 -5.99 -15.79 -14.64
CA ARG A 80 -7.22 -16.28 -14.00
C ARG A 80 -8.48 -15.54 -14.46
N ASN A 81 -8.37 -14.26 -14.84
CA ASN A 81 -9.49 -13.50 -15.37
C ASN A 81 -9.87 -13.91 -16.81
N ARG A 82 -8.98 -14.61 -17.54
CA ARG A 82 -9.16 -15.01 -18.94
C ARG A 82 -9.45 -16.49 -19.11
N PHE A 83 -8.89 -17.32 -18.23
CA PHE A 83 -9.00 -18.77 -18.30
C PHE A 83 -9.62 -19.32 -17.02
N PRO A 84 -10.58 -20.26 -17.11
CA PRO A 84 -11.13 -20.90 -15.94
C PRO A 84 -10.09 -21.88 -15.39
N MET A 85 -9.35 -21.44 -14.35
CA MET A 85 -8.25 -22.18 -13.71
C MET A 85 -8.51 -22.49 -12.23
N LEU A 86 -9.76 -22.40 -11.80
CA LEU A 86 -10.22 -22.82 -10.46
C LEU A 86 -10.37 -24.35 -10.41
N PRO A 87 -10.58 -24.96 -9.22
CA PRO A 87 -10.82 -26.40 -9.12
C PRO A 87 -11.92 -26.89 -10.05
N ASP A 88 -11.70 -28.07 -10.64
CA ASP A 88 -12.65 -28.77 -11.53
C ASP A 88 -13.07 -28.01 -12.80
N THR A 89 -12.25 -27.04 -13.23
CA THR A 89 -12.47 -26.28 -14.48
C THR A 89 -11.52 -26.69 -15.62
N GLU A 90 -11.86 -26.29 -16.85
CA GLU A 90 -11.22 -26.75 -18.10
C GLU A 90 -9.71 -26.44 -18.17
N CYS A 91 -9.25 -25.32 -17.62
CA CYS A 91 -7.84 -24.95 -17.58
C CYS A 91 -7.20 -25.13 -16.20
N SER A 92 -7.78 -25.96 -15.33
CA SER A 92 -7.19 -26.27 -14.02
C SER A 92 -5.78 -26.86 -14.16
N VAL A 93 -4.84 -26.34 -13.36
CA VAL A 93 -3.44 -26.76 -13.30
C VAL A 93 -3.13 -27.21 -11.88
N ARG A 94 -2.38 -28.31 -11.74
CA ARG A 94 -1.94 -28.86 -10.46
C ARG A 94 -0.69 -28.13 -9.98
N PHE A 95 -0.74 -27.56 -8.78
CA PHE A 95 0.38 -26.88 -8.14
C PHE A 95 0.76 -27.60 -6.85
N THR A 96 2.05 -27.88 -6.66
CA THR A 96 2.60 -28.54 -5.47
C THR A 96 3.65 -27.66 -4.79
N TRP A 97 3.38 -27.28 -3.55
CA TRP A 97 4.27 -26.43 -2.73
C TRP A 97 4.54 -27.04 -1.37
N GLU A 98 5.76 -26.83 -0.90
CA GLU A 98 6.18 -27.18 0.45
C GLU A 98 5.69 -26.13 1.47
N ASP A 99 5.22 -26.59 2.63
CA ASP A 99 4.97 -25.75 3.81
C ASP A 99 6.26 -25.08 4.28
N ALA A 100 6.20 -23.77 4.56
CA ALA A 100 7.37 -22.98 4.92
C ALA A 100 8.08 -23.48 6.20
N PHE A 101 7.33 -24.10 7.14
CA PHE A 101 7.83 -24.45 8.47
C PHE A 101 7.86 -25.95 8.75
N GLN A 102 6.81 -26.69 8.36
CA GLN A 102 6.68 -28.12 8.61
C GLN A 102 7.34 -28.97 7.51
N LYS A 103 7.54 -28.38 6.32
CA LYS A 103 8.14 -29.06 5.17
C LYS A 103 7.26 -30.16 4.55
N ASP A 104 5.96 -30.13 4.84
CA ASP A 104 4.97 -31.00 4.22
C ASP A 104 4.56 -30.49 2.83
N GLU A 105 4.33 -31.40 1.89
CA GLU A 105 3.91 -31.08 0.53
C GLU A 105 2.39 -30.88 0.46
N ASN A 106 1.96 -29.81 -0.21
CA ASN A 106 0.56 -29.48 -0.39
C ASN A 106 0.28 -29.31 -1.88
N THR A 107 -0.67 -30.09 -2.41
CA THR A 107 -1.00 -30.12 -3.83
C THR A 107 -2.46 -29.73 -4.05
N TYR A 108 -2.69 -28.71 -4.89
CA TYR A 108 -4.03 -28.24 -5.25
C TYR A 108 -4.14 -27.93 -6.74
N ASN A 109 -5.30 -28.23 -7.32
CA ASN A 109 -5.64 -27.86 -8.70
C ASN A 109 -6.30 -26.48 -8.75
N ASP A 110 -5.65 -25.47 -8.16
CA ASP A 110 -6.22 -24.13 -7.97
C ASP A 110 -5.15 -23.05 -8.22
N ILE A 111 -5.35 -22.20 -9.22
CA ILE A 111 -4.45 -21.06 -9.47
C ILE A 111 -4.37 -20.11 -8.27
N ARG A 112 -5.42 -20.03 -7.43
CA ARG A 112 -5.39 -19.19 -6.23
C ARG A 112 -4.42 -19.73 -5.17
N PHE A 113 -4.13 -21.02 -5.18
CA PHE A 113 -3.09 -21.60 -4.34
C PHE A 113 -1.69 -21.16 -4.81
N GLU A 114 -1.43 -21.18 -6.11
CA GLU A 114 -0.19 -20.63 -6.70
C GLU A 114 -0.04 -19.13 -6.36
N GLU A 115 -1.09 -18.32 -6.58
CA GLU A 115 -1.11 -16.91 -6.21
C GLU A 115 -0.76 -16.69 -4.72
N ALA A 116 -1.34 -17.51 -3.82
CA ALA A 116 -1.09 -17.43 -2.38
C ALA A 116 0.36 -17.76 -2.03
N CYS A 117 0.93 -18.84 -2.59
CA CYS A 117 2.32 -19.21 -2.37
C CYS A 117 3.30 -18.14 -2.85
N ILE A 118 3.05 -17.56 -4.02
CA ILE A 118 3.87 -16.47 -4.56
C ILE A 118 3.76 -15.22 -3.68
N LEU A 119 2.55 -14.85 -3.26
CA LEU A 119 2.35 -13.70 -2.36
C LEU A 119 3.02 -13.90 -1.00
N TYR A 120 3.01 -15.13 -0.48
CA TYR A 120 3.73 -15.49 0.74
C TYR A 120 5.24 -15.29 0.56
N ASN A 121 5.79 -15.76 -0.56
CA ASN A 121 7.22 -15.58 -0.87
C ASN A 121 7.60 -14.10 -1.04
N ILE A 122 6.73 -13.27 -1.63
CA ILE A 122 6.94 -11.81 -1.66
C ILE A 122 7.06 -11.26 -0.22
N GLY A 123 6.14 -11.64 0.67
CA GLY A 123 6.17 -11.23 2.08
C GLY A 123 7.41 -11.70 2.83
N ALA A 124 7.82 -12.94 2.59
CA ALA A 124 9.01 -13.53 3.19
C ALA A 124 10.31 -12.87 2.70
N ILE A 125 10.45 -12.57 1.40
CA ILE A 125 11.62 -11.82 0.90
C ILE A 125 11.69 -10.42 1.52
N TYR A 126 10.56 -9.70 1.59
CA TYR A 126 10.52 -8.40 2.27
C TYR A 126 10.93 -8.49 3.74
N SER A 127 10.51 -9.54 4.47
CA SER A 127 10.97 -9.76 5.84
C SER A 127 12.49 -9.95 5.93
N ARG A 128 13.10 -10.60 4.93
CA ARG A 128 14.54 -10.84 4.88
C ARG A 128 15.32 -9.59 4.45
N LEU A 129 14.82 -8.81 3.49
CA LEU A 129 15.40 -7.53 3.09
C LEU A 129 15.47 -6.56 4.28
N GLY A 130 14.33 -6.34 4.96
CA GLY A 130 14.29 -5.47 6.14
C GLY A 130 15.16 -5.99 7.30
N ALA A 131 15.32 -7.30 7.43
CA ALA A 131 16.21 -7.89 8.43
C ALA A 131 17.70 -7.71 8.11
N ASN A 132 18.06 -7.71 6.82
CA ASN A 132 19.43 -7.53 6.32
C ASN A 132 19.90 -6.07 6.34
N GLU A 133 18.97 -5.12 6.43
CA GLU A 133 19.30 -3.71 6.63
C GLU A 133 20.09 -3.49 7.94
N THR A 134 21.16 -2.70 7.84
CA THR A 134 22.07 -2.46 8.97
C THR A 134 21.43 -1.65 10.10
N ARG A 135 20.44 -0.82 9.77
CA ARG A 135 19.77 0.14 10.67
C ARG A 135 20.75 1.05 11.42
N LYS A 136 21.87 1.40 10.77
CA LYS A 136 22.87 2.34 11.30
C LYS A 136 22.71 3.76 10.75
N THR A 137 22.14 3.91 9.56
CA THR A 137 21.89 5.20 8.90
C THR A 137 20.39 5.48 8.82
N HIS A 138 20.00 6.75 8.67
CA HIS A 138 18.59 7.12 8.49
C HIS A 138 17.95 6.45 7.28
N GLU A 139 18.71 6.27 6.20
CA GLU A 139 18.25 5.61 4.98
C GLU A 139 17.99 4.12 5.22
N SER A 140 18.95 3.41 5.80
CA SER A 140 18.80 1.99 6.15
C SER A 140 17.63 1.73 7.11
N MET A 141 17.38 2.63 8.06
CA MET A 141 16.20 2.56 8.94
C MET A 141 14.88 2.76 8.18
N LYS A 142 14.84 3.71 7.23
CA LYS A 142 13.67 3.94 6.38
C LYS A 142 13.40 2.75 5.46
N ASN A 143 14.43 2.18 4.86
CA ASN A 143 14.34 1.00 4.00
C ASN A 143 13.80 -0.19 4.80
N ALA A 144 14.39 -0.49 5.96
CA ALA A 144 13.92 -1.56 6.84
C ALA A 144 12.44 -1.41 7.22
N CYS A 145 12.03 -0.19 7.62
CA CYS A 145 10.63 0.11 7.92
C CYS A 145 9.73 -0.13 6.71
N THR A 146 10.15 0.31 5.52
CA THR A 146 9.40 0.16 4.28
C THR A 146 9.24 -1.31 3.89
N ASP A 147 10.32 -2.09 3.92
CA ASP A 147 10.30 -3.51 3.60
C ASP A 147 9.40 -4.30 4.56
N PHE A 148 9.51 -4.07 5.87
CA PHE A 148 8.64 -4.74 6.83
C PHE A 148 7.15 -4.39 6.62
N ARG A 149 6.84 -3.15 6.25
CA ARG A 149 5.45 -2.73 5.93
C ARG A 149 4.91 -3.40 4.67
N TYR A 150 5.74 -3.57 3.64
CA TYR A 150 5.36 -4.32 2.44
C TYR A 150 5.16 -5.81 2.74
N GLY A 151 6.06 -6.40 3.54
CA GLY A 151 5.92 -7.79 3.97
C GLY A 151 4.63 -8.02 4.78
N ALA A 152 4.32 -7.11 5.71
CA ALA A 152 3.10 -7.16 6.51
C ALA A 152 1.83 -7.13 5.62
N ALA A 153 1.81 -6.28 4.60
CA ALA A 153 0.67 -6.21 3.68
C ALA A 153 0.45 -7.50 2.87
N CYS A 154 1.53 -8.23 2.55
CA CYS A 154 1.41 -9.50 1.85
C CYS A 154 0.74 -10.56 2.72
N PHE A 155 1.18 -10.70 3.99
CA PHE A 155 0.58 -11.66 4.92
C PHE A 155 -0.84 -11.26 5.36
N GLU A 156 -1.12 -9.96 5.49
CA GLU A 156 -2.47 -9.44 5.74
C GLU A 156 -3.41 -9.80 4.58
N LYS A 157 -2.98 -9.56 3.34
CA LYS A 157 -3.76 -9.93 2.15
C LYS A 157 -4.00 -11.44 2.06
N LEU A 158 -3.00 -12.26 2.39
CA LEU A 158 -3.15 -13.72 2.46
C LEU A 158 -4.22 -14.12 3.47
N ARG A 159 -4.15 -13.58 4.69
CA ARG A 159 -5.09 -13.87 5.78
C ARG A 159 -6.52 -13.52 5.39
N ASP A 160 -6.71 -12.37 4.74
CA ASP A 160 -8.03 -11.80 4.52
C ASP A 160 -8.69 -12.27 3.21
N GLN A 161 -7.91 -12.65 2.19
CA GLN A 161 -8.42 -12.90 0.84
C GLN A 161 -8.26 -14.33 0.33
N TYR A 162 -7.45 -15.17 0.98
CA TYR A 162 -7.16 -16.53 0.53
C TYR A 162 -7.61 -17.58 1.54
N THR A 163 -7.93 -18.77 1.03
CA THR A 163 -8.25 -19.94 1.85
C THR A 163 -6.97 -20.45 2.53
N PRO A 164 -7.04 -20.94 3.78
CA PRO A 164 -5.88 -21.52 4.46
C PRO A 164 -5.53 -22.91 3.88
N TYR A 165 -4.82 -22.94 2.75
CA TYR A 165 -4.46 -24.17 2.03
C TYR A 165 -3.51 -25.10 2.80
N SER A 166 -2.69 -24.57 3.71
CA SER A 166 -1.66 -25.30 4.46
C SER A 166 -1.52 -24.72 5.87
N THR A 167 -0.74 -25.40 6.73
CA THR A 167 -0.62 -24.99 8.15
C THR A 167 0.08 -23.65 8.31
N ASP A 168 0.98 -23.31 7.38
CA ASP A 168 1.61 -21.99 7.25
C ASP A 168 0.68 -20.85 6.79
N PHE A 169 -0.56 -21.15 6.36
CA PHE A 169 -1.58 -20.16 5.98
C PHE A 169 -2.71 -20.01 7.01
N THR A 170 -2.54 -20.55 8.22
CA THR A 170 -3.53 -20.34 9.28
C THR A 170 -3.68 -18.86 9.62
N PRO A 171 -4.91 -18.33 9.82
CA PRO A 171 -5.12 -16.91 10.14
C PRO A 171 -4.36 -16.45 11.37
N GLU A 172 -4.21 -17.32 12.37
CA GLU A 172 -3.43 -17.07 13.58
C GLU A 172 -1.96 -16.83 13.26
N LEU A 173 -1.36 -17.66 12.40
CA LEU A 173 0.06 -17.56 12.07
C LEU A 173 0.33 -16.36 11.18
N LEU A 174 -0.52 -16.12 10.18
CA LEU A 174 -0.42 -14.94 9.33
C LEU A 174 -0.58 -13.66 10.16
N THR A 175 -1.50 -13.62 11.12
CA THR A 175 -1.63 -12.49 12.05
C THR A 175 -0.37 -12.31 12.91
N CYS A 176 0.19 -13.40 13.42
CA CYS A 176 1.47 -13.36 14.14
C CYS A 176 2.59 -12.78 13.26
N GLN A 177 2.71 -13.21 12.01
CA GLN A 177 3.72 -12.69 11.07
C GLN A 177 3.51 -11.21 10.76
N VAL A 178 2.26 -10.77 10.55
CA VAL A 178 1.91 -9.35 10.38
C VAL A 178 2.34 -8.54 11.60
N ASP A 179 1.97 -8.97 12.80
CA ASP A 179 2.30 -8.28 14.05
C ASP A 179 3.83 -8.20 14.26
N ILE A 180 4.57 -9.27 13.97
CA ILE A 180 6.05 -9.28 14.05
C ILE A 180 6.65 -8.24 13.11
N LEU A 181 6.20 -8.19 11.85
CA LEU A 181 6.74 -7.24 10.87
C LEU A 181 6.36 -5.80 11.21
N LEU A 182 5.14 -5.54 11.67
CA LEU A 182 4.74 -4.20 12.09
C LEU A 182 5.50 -3.75 13.34
N ALA A 183 5.74 -4.63 14.30
CA ALA A 183 6.60 -4.33 15.43
C ALA A 183 8.02 -3.96 14.97
N GLN A 184 8.63 -4.74 14.08
CA GLN A 184 9.97 -4.48 13.53
C GLN A 184 10.04 -3.19 12.70
N ALA A 185 8.96 -2.82 12.00
CA ALA A 185 8.85 -1.52 11.35
C ALA A 185 8.88 -0.37 12.39
N HIS A 186 8.14 -0.53 13.50
CA HIS A 186 8.17 0.42 14.60
C HIS A 186 9.52 0.45 15.33
N GLU A 187 10.24 -0.68 15.43
CA GLU A 187 11.63 -0.71 15.93
C GLU A 187 12.51 0.24 15.11
N ALA A 188 12.49 0.12 13.78
CA ALA A 188 13.28 0.98 12.90
C ALA A 188 12.89 2.47 13.02
N VAL A 189 11.61 2.77 13.24
CA VAL A 189 11.14 4.15 13.47
C VAL A 189 11.60 4.68 14.83
N LEU A 190 11.54 3.87 15.89
CA LEU A 190 12.04 4.24 17.22
C LEU A 190 13.56 4.47 17.18
N GLU A 191 14.31 3.59 16.53
CA GLU A 191 15.77 3.72 16.36
C GLU A 191 16.13 5.03 15.66
N LYS A 192 15.39 5.39 14.60
CA LYS A 192 15.53 6.67 13.93
C LYS A 192 15.15 7.84 14.83
N SER A 193 14.05 7.73 15.57
CA SER A 193 13.56 8.76 16.49
C SER A 193 14.55 9.06 17.62
N LEU A 194 15.20 8.02 18.15
CA LEU A 194 16.29 8.14 19.12
C LEU A 194 17.52 8.83 18.51
N LEU A 195 17.91 8.46 17.28
CA LEU A 195 19.02 9.10 16.56
C LEU A 195 18.75 10.57 16.23
N ASP A 196 17.50 10.89 15.88
CA ASP A 196 17.01 12.26 15.65
C ASP A 196 16.88 13.08 16.96
N GLN A 197 17.18 12.50 18.13
CA GLN A 197 17.00 13.12 19.45
C GLN A 197 15.58 13.68 19.66
N ARG A 198 14.56 12.96 19.19
CA ARG A 198 13.16 13.35 19.40
C ARG A 198 12.80 13.30 20.89
N PRO A 199 11.79 14.10 21.31
CA PRO A 199 11.31 14.12 22.69
C PRO A 199 11.06 12.73 23.28
N HIS A 200 11.38 12.55 24.56
CA HIS A 200 11.20 11.28 25.26
C HIS A 200 9.75 10.79 25.26
N SER A 201 8.77 11.71 25.25
CA SER A 201 7.35 11.37 25.12
C SER A 201 7.05 10.62 23.82
N ILE A 202 7.56 11.09 22.68
CA ILE A 202 7.38 10.43 21.38
C ILE A 202 8.03 9.03 21.42
N ASN A 203 9.25 8.93 21.94
CA ASN A 203 9.96 7.65 22.03
C ASN A 203 9.23 6.64 22.93
N ALA A 204 8.62 7.08 24.03
CA ALA A 204 7.81 6.24 24.90
C ALA A 204 6.58 5.66 24.17
N HIS A 205 5.84 6.51 23.43
CA HIS A 205 4.69 6.08 22.63
C HIS A 205 5.08 5.10 21.51
N LEU A 206 6.20 5.34 20.83
CA LEU A 206 6.72 4.41 19.81
C LEU A 206 7.14 3.07 20.42
N ALA A 207 7.88 3.09 21.54
CA ALA A 207 8.29 1.88 22.24
C ALA A 207 7.08 1.07 22.74
N MET A 208 6.03 1.74 23.23
CA MET A 208 4.80 1.07 23.64
C MET A 208 4.09 0.39 22.46
N GLN A 209 4.06 1.00 21.28
CA GLN A 209 3.44 0.37 20.12
C GLN A 209 4.15 -0.93 19.71
N ILE A 210 5.48 -0.97 19.83
CA ILE A 210 6.27 -2.20 19.58
C ILE A 210 5.84 -3.31 20.54
N LEU A 211 5.58 -2.97 21.80
CA LEU A 211 5.13 -3.93 22.81
C LEU A 211 3.78 -4.51 22.49
N GLU A 212 2.81 -3.67 22.13
CA GLU A 212 1.46 -4.10 21.79
C GLU A 212 1.48 -5.12 20.64
N TYR A 213 2.23 -4.83 19.57
CA TYR A 213 2.39 -5.78 18.45
C TYR A 213 3.09 -7.07 18.86
N TYR A 214 4.23 -7.01 19.56
CA TYR A 214 4.90 -8.25 19.99
C TYR A 214 4.09 -9.07 21.00
N GLN A 215 3.26 -8.43 21.82
CA GLN A 215 2.36 -9.11 22.72
C GLN A 215 1.27 -9.84 21.94
N MET A 216 0.66 -9.20 20.93
CA MET A 216 -0.32 -9.86 20.06
C MET A 216 0.30 -11.01 19.27
N ALA A 217 1.52 -10.84 18.73
CA ALA A 217 2.26 -11.90 18.07
C ALA A 217 2.47 -13.12 18.99
N LEU A 218 2.90 -12.90 20.24
CA LEU A 218 3.06 -13.99 21.21
C LEU A 218 1.73 -14.68 21.55
N VAL A 219 0.66 -13.92 21.74
CA VAL A 219 -0.68 -14.50 22.00
C VAL A 219 -1.10 -15.43 20.86
N ASN A 220 -0.93 -14.99 19.61
CA ASN A 220 -1.23 -15.83 18.44
C ASN A 220 -0.32 -17.07 18.39
N LEU A 221 0.99 -16.91 18.64
CA LEU A 221 1.97 -18.00 18.63
C LEU A 221 1.71 -19.06 19.72
N MET A 222 1.01 -18.70 20.79
CA MET A 222 0.65 -19.60 21.90
C MET A 222 -0.69 -20.32 21.69
N LYS A 223 -1.45 -19.98 20.64
CA LYS A 223 -2.72 -20.68 20.34
C LYS A 223 -2.47 -22.16 20.01
N PRO A 224 -3.38 -23.07 20.40
CA PRO A 224 -3.16 -24.52 20.30
C PRO A 224 -2.73 -24.98 18.91
N GLY A 225 -3.33 -24.47 17.83
CA GLY A 225 -3.04 -24.90 16.46
C GLY A 225 -1.61 -24.62 16.00
N ILE A 226 -0.96 -23.57 16.52
CA ILE A 226 0.46 -23.26 16.23
C ILE A 226 1.35 -23.88 17.30
N ASN A 227 0.95 -23.80 18.57
CA ASN A 227 1.77 -24.29 19.68
C ASN A 227 1.94 -25.82 19.67
N SER A 228 1.01 -26.57 19.08
CA SER A 228 1.16 -28.01 18.84
C SER A 228 2.23 -28.33 17.79
N ILE A 229 2.57 -27.37 16.93
CA ILE A 229 3.64 -27.52 15.94
C ILE A 229 4.96 -27.41 16.67
N ALA A 230 5.62 -28.55 16.87
CA ALA A 230 6.91 -28.64 17.54
C ALA A 230 8.08 -28.14 16.65
N SER A 231 7.95 -26.93 16.11
CA SER A 231 8.97 -26.33 15.26
C SER A 231 10.01 -25.58 16.10
N LYS A 232 11.28 -25.86 15.84
CA LYS A 232 12.43 -25.15 16.41
C LYS A 232 12.30 -23.63 16.18
N ILE A 233 11.80 -23.23 15.01
CA ILE A 233 11.65 -21.82 14.62
C ILE A 233 10.68 -21.07 15.52
N PHE A 234 9.53 -21.67 15.85
CA PHE A 234 8.53 -21.05 16.72
C PHE A 234 9.01 -20.93 18.16
N ARG A 235 9.82 -21.89 18.63
CA ARG A 235 10.50 -21.77 19.93
C ARG A 235 11.48 -20.60 19.92
N GLU A 236 12.27 -20.42 18.86
CA GLU A 236 13.19 -19.29 18.73
C GLU A 236 12.46 -17.94 18.68
N TRP A 237 11.35 -17.86 17.94
CA TRP A 237 10.52 -16.66 17.90
C TRP A 237 9.96 -16.33 19.28
N ARG A 238 9.42 -17.32 20.02
CA ARG A 238 8.93 -17.11 21.39
C ARG A 238 9.98 -16.49 22.29
N VAL A 239 11.21 -17.01 22.27
CA VAL A 239 12.30 -16.48 23.10
C VAL A 239 12.69 -15.07 22.65
N ALA A 240 12.86 -14.84 21.35
CA ALA A 240 13.21 -13.52 20.81
C ALA A 240 12.14 -12.46 21.12
N LEU A 241 10.86 -12.79 20.92
CA LEU A 241 9.72 -11.91 21.19
C LEU A 241 9.59 -11.61 22.69
N THR A 242 9.74 -12.61 23.55
CA THR A 242 9.70 -12.42 25.02
C THR A 242 10.81 -11.49 25.50
N TYR A 243 12.02 -11.64 24.95
CA TYR A 243 13.11 -10.73 25.25
C TYR A 243 12.84 -9.32 24.72
N LYS A 244 12.43 -9.19 23.46
CA LYS A 244 12.10 -7.88 22.84
C LYS A 244 11.00 -7.16 23.63
N LEU A 245 9.97 -7.85 24.12
CA LEU A 245 8.97 -7.27 25.01
C LEU A 245 9.59 -6.70 26.29
N SER A 246 10.43 -7.47 26.97
CA SER A 246 11.10 -7.01 28.18
C SER A 246 12.02 -5.82 27.90
N TYR A 247 12.71 -5.85 26.75
CA TYR A 247 13.59 -4.79 26.28
C TYR A 247 12.82 -3.50 26.00
N TYR A 248 11.80 -3.48 25.15
CA TYR A 248 11.08 -2.23 24.83
C TYR A 248 10.23 -1.71 25.99
N LEU A 249 9.82 -2.57 26.92
CA LEU A 249 9.17 -2.14 28.16
C LEU A 249 10.17 -1.35 29.03
N SER A 250 11.42 -1.82 29.10
CA SER A 250 12.46 -1.05 29.76
C SER A 250 12.77 0.28 29.07
N ILE A 251 12.73 0.34 27.73
CA ILE A 251 12.90 1.59 26.97
C ILE A 251 11.75 2.55 27.28
N THR A 252 10.53 2.06 27.36
CA THR A 252 9.35 2.86 27.72
C THR A 252 9.52 3.44 29.13
N TYR A 253 9.86 2.61 30.11
CA TYR A 253 10.12 3.08 31.48
C TYR A 253 11.30 4.04 31.55
N TYR A 254 12.39 3.80 30.81
CA TYR A 254 13.49 4.74 30.72
C TYR A 254 13.05 6.12 30.18
N CYS A 255 12.26 6.15 29.10
CA CYS A 255 11.73 7.40 28.56
C CYS A 255 10.81 8.10 29.57
N ASN A 256 9.91 7.36 30.23
CA ASN A 256 9.03 7.93 31.26
C ASN A 256 9.78 8.44 32.49
N GLY A 257 10.87 7.77 32.88
CA GLY A 257 11.78 8.23 33.95
C GLY A 257 12.42 9.57 33.62
N LEU A 258 12.83 9.77 32.35
CA LEU A 258 13.36 11.05 31.87
C LEU A 258 12.28 12.13 31.80
N ILE A 259 11.06 11.81 31.36
CA ILE A 259 9.92 12.74 31.37
C ILE A 259 9.56 13.15 32.81
N ALA A 260 9.59 12.22 33.77
CA ALA A 260 9.36 12.51 35.17
C ALA A 260 10.45 13.43 35.75
N GLU A 261 11.72 13.21 35.37
CA GLU A 261 12.85 14.06 35.75
C GLU A 261 12.68 15.50 35.20
N GLU A 262 12.32 15.64 33.92
CA GLU A 262 12.03 16.94 33.28
C GLU A 262 10.88 17.69 33.99
N ASN A 263 9.88 16.94 34.47
CA ASN A 263 8.74 17.48 35.20
C ASN A 263 8.99 17.65 36.71
N LYS A 264 10.23 17.46 37.19
CA LYS A 264 10.62 17.57 38.60
C LYS A 264 9.85 16.64 39.53
N LYS A 265 9.50 15.45 39.05
CA LYS A 265 8.87 14.37 39.81
C LYS A 265 9.90 13.31 40.12
N HIS A 266 10.80 13.62 41.04
CA HIS A 266 12.00 12.82 41.29
C HIS A 266 11.67 11.43 41.84
N GLY A 267 10.63 11.29 42.67
CA GLY A 267 10.17 9.98 43.18
C GLY A 267 9.64 9.08 42.06
N GLU A 268 8.85 9.62 41.13
CA GLU A 268 8.35 8.89 39.95
C GLU A 268 9.51 8.45 39.04
N SER A 269 10.51 9.33 38.85
CA SER A 269 11.69 9.05 38.04
C SER A 269 12.52 7.89 38.60
N VAL A 270 12.75 7.84 39.92
CA VAL A 270 13.41 6.69 40.57
C VAL A 270 12.64 5.40 40.32
N CYS A 271 11.31 5.42 40.50
CA CYS A 271 10.45 4.27 40.28
C CYS A 271 10.58 3.72 38.85
N TYR A 272 10.50 4.59 37.84
CA TYR A 272 10.60 4.17 36.45
C TYR A 272 11.97 3.56 36.11
N PHE A 273 13.07 4.17 36.52
CA PHE A 273 14.40 3.62 36.24
C PHE A 273 14.66 2.30 36.97
N GLU A 274 14.20 2.15 38.21
CA GLU A 274 14.28 0.89 38.95
C GLU A 274 13.58 -0.25 38.21
N ASN A 275 12.33 -0.01 37.79
CA ASN A 275 11.53 -0.98 37.07
C ASN A 275 12.10 -1.28 35.67
N ALA A 276 12.69 -0.29 34.98
CA ALA A 276 13.37 -0.51 33.72
C ALA A 276 14.53 -1.51 33.85
N ILE A 277 15.35 -1.38 34.91
CA ILE A 277 16.48 -2.29 35.17
C ILE A 277 15.96 -3.70 35.49
N GLU A 278 14.93 -3.81 36.34
CA GLU A 278 14.35 -5.10 36.71
C GLU A 278 13.83 -5.85 35.48
N ARG A 279 13.05 -5.16 34.62
CA ARG A 279 12.49 -5.75 33.39
C ARG A 279 13.59 -6.26 32.45
N LEU A 280 14.68 -5.51 32.27
CA LEU A 280 15.81 -5.97 31.45
C LEU A 280 16.48 -7.21 32.02
N LYS A 281 16.74 -7.24 33.34
CA LYS A 281 17.37 -8.38 34.00
C LYS A 281 16.51 -9.63 33.86
N ASP A 282 15.21 -9.52 34.08
CA ASP A 282 14.30 -10.66 33.99
C ASP A 282 14.11 -11.14 32.55
N GLY A 283 14.04 -10.20 31.60
CA GLY A 283 14.07 -10.51 30.17
C GLY A 283 15.32 -11.30 29.78
N TRP A 284 16.49 -10.86 30.26
CA TRP A 284 17.78 -11.49 29.93
C TRP A 284 17.93 -12.90 30.51
N LYS A 285 17.49 -13.15 31.75
CA LYS A 285 17.48 -14.51 32.34
C LYS A 285 16.75 -15.52 31.46
N ASN A 286 15.67 -15.08 30.80
CA ASN A 286 14.90 -15.92 29.89
C ASN A 286 15.57 -16.05 28.51
N ALA A 287 16.25 -14.99 28.06
CA ALA A 287 16.92 -14.89 26.77
C ALA A 287 18.33 -15.49 26.74
N GLU A 288 18.97 -15.76 27.88
CA GLU A 288 20.29 -16.40 27.94
C GLU A 288 20.29 -17.79 27.25
N LYS A 289 19.10 -18.40 27.16
CA LYS A 289 18.86 -19.67 26.46
C LYS A 289 18.77 -19.52 24.94
N ILE A 290 18.88 -18.32 24.37
CA ILE A 290 18.98 -18.13 22.93
C ILE A 290 20.30 -18.78 22.50
N SER A 291 20.21 -19.97 21.89
CA SER A 291 21.35 -20.69 21.31
C SER A 291 21.42 -20.42 19.82
N THR A 292 21.69 -19.17 19.43
CA THR A 292 21.78 -18.76 18.03
C THR A 292 23.06 -17.97 17.78
N ASP A 293 23.52 -17.90 16.53
CA ASP A 293 24.67 -17.06 16.15
C ASP A 293 24.47 -15.58 16.50
N LYS A 294 23.21 -15.17 16.70
CA LYS A 294 22.77 -13.81 17.04
C LYS A 294 22.84 -13.49 18.55
N THR A 295 23.21 -14.45 19.41
CA THR A 295 23.20 -14.27 20.87
C THR A 295 24.16 -13.18 21.34
N SER A 296 25.30 -12.99 20.68
CA SER A 296 26.23 -11.89 20.97
C SER A 296 25.58 -10.53 20.81
N ILE A 297 24.83 -10.31 19.73
CA ILE A 297 24.16 -9.04 19.44
C ILE A 297 23.11 -8.72 20.52
N TYR A 298 22.33 -9.71 20.93
CA TYR A 298 21.36 -9.57 22.03
C TYR A 298 22.07 -9.19 23.35
N LYS A 299 23.21 -9.83 23.64
CA LYS A 299 24.02 -9.55 24.83
C LYS A 299 24.60 -8.15 24.81
N ASP A 300 25.16 -7.72 23.69
CA ASP A 300 25.75 -6.40 23.54
C ASP A 300 24.68 -5.30 23.69
N ALA A 301 23.51 -5.47 23.08
CA ALA A 301 22.38 -4.56 23.25
C ALA A 301 21.87 -4.52 24.69
N HIS A 302 21.81 -5.69 25.35
CA HIS A 302 21.44 -5.81 26.76
C HIS A 302 22.40 -5.03 27.66
N THR A 303 23.70 -5.34 27.57
CA THR A 303 24.75 -4.73 28.39
C THR A 303 24.82 -3.22 28.17
N PHE A 304 24.80 -2.76 26.92
CA PHE A 304 24.79 -1.34 26.60
C PHE A 304 23.59 -0.61 27.24
N THR A 305 22.40 -1.19 27.10
CA THR A 305 21.17 -0.57 27.58
C THR A 305 21.09 -0.54 29.10
N ILE A 306 21.41 -1.67 29.76
CA ILE A 306 21.35 -1.75 31.22
C ILE A 306 22.39 -0.83 31.88
N ASP A 307 23.57 -0.66 31.29
CA ASP A 307 24.61 0.23 31.82
C ASP A 307 24.17 1.70 31.79
N ILE A 308 23.53 2.14 30.69
CA ILE A 308 22.98 3.50 30.58
C ILE A 308 21.89 3.73 31.64
N ILE A 309 20.92 2.82 31.73
CA ILE A 309 19.78 2.98 32.65
C ILE A 309 20.27 2.93 34.09
N MET A 310 21.19 2.02 34.42
CA MET A 310 21.76 1.90 35.77
C MET A 310 22.60 3.12 36.15
N GLY A 311 23.36 3.69 35.22
CA GLY A 311 24.09 4.93 35.43
C GLY A 311 23.15 6.07 35.80
N LYS A 312 22.04 6.24 35.06
CA LYS A 312 21.02 7.24 35.35
C LYS A 312 20.29 6.99 36.66
N TYR A 313 19.86 5.76 36.93
CA TYR A 313 19.22 5.38 38.19
C TYR A 313 20.06 5.74 39.41
N LYS A 314 21.37 5.45 39.40
CA LYS A 314 22.28 5.75 40.51
C LYS A 314 22.32 7.25 40.84
N ILE A 315 22.32 8.10 39.82
CA ILE A 315 22.33 9.56 39.98
C ILE A 315 21.00 10.02 40.58
N VAL A 316 19.89 9.68 39.94
CA VAL A 316 18.55 10.15 40.34
C VAL A 316 18.18 9.63 41.73
N LYS A 317 18.52 8.37 42.05
CA LYS A 317 18.29 7.82 43.38
C LYS A 317 19.10 8.53 44.45
N ARG A 318 20.40 8.74 44.22
CA ARG A 318 21.25 9.48 45.16
C ARG A 318 20.72 10.89 45.38
N ASP A 319 20.31 11.58 44.33
CA ASP A 319 19.83 12.95 44.46
C ASP A 319 18.46 12.99 45.17
N ASN A 320 17.57 12.02 44.92
CA ASN A 320 16.33 11.89 45.68
C ASN A 320 16.58 11.57 47.16
N ASP A 321 17.52 10.69 47.48
CA ASP A 321 17.81 10.27 48.85
C ASP A 321 18.54 11.35 49.69
N ASN A 322 19.16 12.35 49.04
CA ASN A 322 19.98 13.37 49.73
C ASN A 322 19.48 14.82 49.55
N VAL A 323 18.66 15.09 48.52
CA VAL A 323 18.24 16.45 48.17
C VAL A 323 16.71 16.58 48.19
N TYR A 324 15.99 15.76 47.42
CA TYR A 324 14.56 15.96 47.18
C TYR A 324 13.66 15.28 48.21
N PHE A 325 14.07 14.10 48.71
CA PHE A 325 13.32 13.27 49.66
C PHE A 325 11.88 12.96 49.22
N GLU A 326 11.61 12.89 47.92
CA GLU A 326 10.29 12.51 47.42
C GLU A 326 10.03 11.03 47.67
N LYS A 327 8.78 10.71 48.05
CA LYS A 327 8.36 9.33 48.20
C LYS A 327 8.34 8.64 46.83
N VAL A 328 9.04 7.52 46.72
CA VAL A 328 8.99 6.66 45.53
C VAL A 328 7.62 5.96 45.47
N PRO A 329 6.80 6.19 44.44
CA PRO A 329 5.49 5.58 44.31
C PRO A 329 5.57 4.12 43.83
N ALA A 330 4.46 3.39 43.91
CA ALA A 330 4.34 2.08 43.29
C ALA A 330 4.10 2.21 41.78
N LEU A 331 4.68 1.33 40.96
CA LEU A 331 4.53 1.37 39.51
C LEU A 331 3.06 1.34 39.06
N SER A 332 2.21 0.58 39.75
CA SER A 332 0.77 0.46 39.46
C SER A 332 -0.02 1.75 39.69
N SER A 333 0.55 2.73 40.41
CA SER A 333 -0.07 4.04 40.62
C SER A 333 0.29 5.06 39.53
N LEU A 334 1.23 4.73 38.64
CA LEU A 334 1.70 5.60 37.58
C LEU A 334 0.85 5.44 36.31
N PRO A 335 0.70 6.51 35.50
CA PRO A 335 -0.09 6.44 34.27
C PRO A 335 0.55 5.50 33.25
N THR A 336 -0.30 4.78 32.51
CA THR A 336 0.11 3.96 31.38
C THR A 336 0.21 4.79 30.11
N VAL A 337 1.26 4.55 29.33
CA VAL A 337 1.46 5.16 28.01
C VAL A 337 0.71 4.33 26.98
N GLN A 338 0.07 4.96 25.99
CA GLN A 338 -0.58 4.28 24.86
C GLN A 338 0.39 4.18 23.66
N GLY A 339 0.31 3.11 22.87
CA GLY A 339 1.06 3.00 21.61
C GLY A 339 0.67 4.08 20.59
N ALA A 340 1.63 4.52 19.78
CA ALA A 340 1.39 5.34 18.60
C ALA A 340 1.68 4.55 17.31
N ILE A 341 0.62 4.21 16.56
CA ILE A 341 0.72 3.53 15.27
C ILE A 341 1.19 4.53 14.20
N VAL A 342 2.44 4.39 13.77
CA VAL A 342 3.06 5.22 12.72
C VAL A 342 3.44 4.43 11.47
N ALA A 343 3.60 3.11 11.60
CA ALA A 343 3.81 2.20 10.48
C ALA A 343 2.58 1.30 10.31
N LYS A 344 2.01 1.30 9.10
CA LYS A 344 0.87 0.44 8.71
C LYS A 344 1.25 -0.44 7.52
N PRO A 345 0.61 -1.60 7.32
CA PRO A 345 0.79 -2.38 6.11
C PRO A 345 0.71 -1.50 4.85
N GLN A 346 1.60 -1.73 3.90
CA GLN A 346 1.62 -1.01 2.62
C GLN A 346 1.55 -2.03 1.48
N ALA A 347 0.40 -2.13 0.82
CA ALA A 347 0.26 -2.99 -0.35
C ALA A 347 0.98 -2.39 -1.57
N PHE A 348 1.44 -3.25 -2.47
CA PHE A 348 1.83 -2.83 -3.81
C PHE A 348 0.60 -2.85 -4.73
N ASP A 349 0.58 -1.96 -5.72
CA ASP A 349 -0.50 -1.89 -6.70
C ASP A 349 -0.25 -2.92 -7.81
N CYS A 350 -1.26 -3.77 -8.07
CA CYS A 350 -1.21 -4.76 -9.15
C CYS A 350 -1.63 -4.17 -10.49
N HIS A 351 -2.19 -2.95 -10.50
CA HIS A 351 -2.57 -2.20 -11.69
C HIS A 351 -1.47 -1.26 -12.18
N ASP A 352 -0.40 -1.08 -11.41
CA ASP A 352 0.77 -0.31 -11.80
C ASP A 352 1.54 -1.06 -12.90
N PRO A 353 1.65 -0.51 -14.13
CA PRO A 353 2.37 -1.15 -15.23
C PRO A 353 3.86 -1.42 -14.94
N ASP A 354 4.48 -0.64 -14.04
CA ASP A 354 5.88 -0.86 -13.63
C ASP A 354 6.03 -2.10 -12.74
N VAL A 355 4.93 -2.54 -12.10
CA VAL A 355 4.88 -3.73 -11.25
C VAL A 355 4.37 -4.93 -12.05
N SER A 356 3.23 -4.80 -12.72
CA SER A 356 2.59 -5.90 -13.45
C SER A 356 3.29 -6.22 -14.77
N GLY A 357 3.96 -5.24 -15.38
CA GLY A 357 4.31 -5.28 -16.78
C GLY A 357 3.08 -5.29 -17.70
N PRO A 358 3.27 -5.34 -19.03
CA PRO A 358 2.18 -5.54 -19.97
C PRO A 358 1.52 -6.90 -19.74
N ASP A 359 0.20 -6.97 -19.88
CA ASP A 359 -0.55 -8.22 -19.84
C ASP A 359 -0.09 -9.14 -20.99
N ILE A 360 0.42 -10.31 -20.65
CA ILE A 360 0.96 -11.29 -21.61
C ILE A 360 -0.12 -11.70 -22.61
N PHE A 361 -1.36 -11.88 -22.16
CA PHE A 361 -2.49 -12.34 -23.00
C PHE A 361 -3.40 -11.18 -23.44
N GLN A 362 -2.90 -9.94 -23.48
CA GLN A 362 -3.69 -8.75 -23.84
C GLN A 362 -4.42 -8.84 -25.18
N LYS A 363 -3.89 -9.61 -26.15
CA LYS A 363 -4.49 -9.78 -27.48
C LYS A 363 -5.75 -10.63 -27.44
N LEU A 364 -5.87 -11.52 -26.45
CA LEU A 364 -6.98 -12.45 -26.33
C LEU A 364 -8.15 -11.72 -25.69
N VAL A 365 -9.17 -11.36 -26.45
CA VAL A 365 -10.36 -10.67 -25.92
C VAL A 365 -11.57 -11.57 -26.13
N PRO A 366 -12.33 -11.90 -25.06
CA PRO A 366 -13.53 -12.73 -25.20
C PRO A 366 -14.50 -12.15 -26.23
N MET A 367 -15.14 -13.01 -27.03
CA MET A 367 -16.09 -12.58 -28.05
C MET A 367 -17.22 -11.74 -27.46
N ASP A 368 -17.71 -12.07 -26.27
CA ASP A 368 -18.74 -11.28 -25.57
C ASP A 368 -18.31 -9.83 -25.32
N ILE A 369 -17.02 -9.61 -25.04
CA ILE A 369 -16.46 -8.26 -24.88
C ILE A 369 -16.37 -7.56 -26.24
N HIS A 370 -15.96 -8.27 -27.31
CA HIS A 370 -16.01 -7.71 -28.67
C HIS A 370 -17.42 -7.29 -29.08
N LEU A 371 -18.42 -8.12 -28.78
CA LEU A 371 -19.83 -7.83 -29.04
C LEU A 371 -20.30 -6.63 -28.22
N ALA A 372 -20.01 -6.59 -26.92
CA ALA A 372 -20.38 -5.47 -26.05
C ALA A 372 -19.70 -4.15 -26.46
N VAL A 373 -18.43 -4.19 -26.87
CA VAL A 373 -17.70 -3.00 -27.36
C VAL A 373 -18.26 -2.52 -28.70
N SER A 374 -18.65 -3.45 -29.59
CA SER A 374 -19.33 -3.13 -30.85
C SER A 374 -20.69 -2.47 -30.60
N GLU A 375 -21.50 -3.04 -29.71
CA GLU A 375 -22.80 -2.50 -29.30
C GLU A 375 -22.66 -1.11 -28.66
N TYR A 376 -21.72 -0.96 -27.73
CA TYR A 376 -21.41 0.35 -27.12
C TYR A 376 -20.98 1.38 -28.17
N SER A 377 -20.16 0.98 -29.14
CA SER A 377 -19.70 1.86 -30.21
C SER A 377 -20.85 2.31 -31.11
N GLU A 378 -21.80 1.43 -31.43
CA GLU A 378 -22.99 1.75 -32.20
C GLU A 378 -23.93 2.69 -31.43
N GLU A 379 -24.20 2.42 -30.14
CA GLU A 379 -25.02 3.30 -29.30
C GLU A 379 -24.36 4.68 -29.11
N LYS A 380 -23.04 4.73 -28.94
CA LYS A 380 -22.27 5.99 -28.94
C LYS A 380 -22.41 6.74 -30.27
N ALA A 381 -22.31 6.05 -31.41
CA ALA A 381 -22.44 6.65 -32.73
C ALA A 381 -23.87 7.15 -33.00
N LYS A 382 -24.88 6.41 -32.52
CA LYS A 382 -26.29 6.80 -32.58
C LYS A 382 -26.56 8.06 -31.76
N LEU A 383 -26.08 8.12 -30.51
CA LEU A 383 -26.18 9.32 -29.68
C LEU A 383 -25.48 10.52 -30.32
N LEU A 384 -24.28 10.30 -30.88
CA LEU A 384 -23.55 11.36 -31.57
C LEU A 384 -24.32 11.90 -32.79
N ARG A 385 -24.90 11.01 -33.61
CA ARG A 385 -25.75 11.39 -34.75
C ARG A 385 -26.97 12.20 -34.31
N GLU A 386 -27.63 11.79 -33.22
CA GLU A 386 -28.78 12.51 -32.67
C GLU A 386 -28.41 13.94 -32.23
N ILE A 387 -27.31 14.09 -31.49
CA ILE A 387 -26.83 15.40 -31.04
C ILE A 387 -26.45 16.29 -32.23
N ILE A 388 -25.72 15.74 -33.22
CA ILE A 388 -25.35 16.47 -34.43
C ILE A 388 -26.61 16.94 -35.18
N GLN A 389 -27.60 16.06 -35.35
CA GLN A 389 -28.84 16.40 -36.04
C GLN A 389 -29.61 17.50 -35.30
N LEU A 390 -29.64 17.46 -33.97
CA LEU A 390 -30.26 18.50 -33.15
C LEU A 390 -29.55 19.84 -33.32
N MET A 391 -28.21 19.85 -33.31
CA MET A 391 -27.41 21.05 -33.55
C MET A 391 -27.66 21.63 -34.95
N GLU A 392 -27.67 20.80 -35.99
CA GLU A 392 -27.96 21.24 -37.36
C GLU A 392 -29.38 21.80 -37.49
N ASN A 393 -30.36 21.20 -36.83
CA ASN A 393 -31.73 21.72 -36.80
C ASN A 393 -31.78 23.10 -36.13
N LYS A 394 -31.13 23.25 -34.97
CA LYS A 394 -31.10 24.52 -34.24
C LYS A 394 -30.32 25.61 -34.99
N ASN A 395 -29.23 25.25 -35.66
CA ASN A 395 -28.50 26.17 -36.52
C ASN A 395 -29.35 26.62 -37.70
N ARG A 396 -30.09 25.71 -38.36
CA ARG A 396 -31.03 26.09 -39.43
C ARG A 396 -32.16 26.98 -38.95
N GLU A 397 -32.74 26.71 -37.78
CA GLU A 397 -33.75 27.57 -37.15
C GLU A 397 -33.17 28.97 -36.88
N LEU A 398 -31.96 29.04 -36.34
CA LEU A 398 -31.26 30.29 -36.08
C LEU A 398 -30.98 31.07 -37.37
N GLU A 399 -30.46 30.42 -38.41
CA GLU A 399 -30.22 31.05 -39.72
C GLU A 399 -31.51 31.57 -40.33
N ALA A 400 -32.60 30.79 -40.30
CA ALA A 400 -33.90 31.24 -40.77
C ALA A 400 -34.41 32.47 -40.00
N PHE A 401 -34.24 32.48 -38.68
CA PHE A 401 -34.59 33.62 -37.84
C PHE A 401 -33.73 34.86 -38.14
N MET A 402 -32.41 34.70 -38.28
CA MET A 402 -31.49 35.78 -38.65
C MET A 402 -31.83 36.37 -40.03
N ASN A 403 -32.17 35.51 -40.99
CA ASN A 403 -32.63 35.92 -42.32
C ASN A 403 -33.94 36.72 -42.27
N CYS A 404 -34.89 36.34 -41.39
CA CYS A 404 -36.13 37.09 -41.20
C CYS A 404 -35.89 38.48 -40.61
N LEU A 405 -34.93 38.59 -39.69
CA LEU A 405 -34.57 39.88 -39.09
C LEU A 405 -33.78 40.78 -40.04
N GLN A 406 -33.23 40.24 -41.13
CA GLN A 406 -32.40 40.96 -42.11
C GLN A 406 -31.31 41.82 -41.43
N LEU A 407 -30.74 41.34 -40.33
CA LEU A 407 -29.78 42.11 -39.53
C LEU A 407 -28.54 42.52 -40.35
N ASP A 408 -28.17 41.73 -41.34
CA ASP A 408 -27.08 42.01 -42.28
C ASP A 408 -27.37 43.24 -43.17
N ARG A 409 -28.63 43.66 -43.27
CA ARG A 409 -29.06 44.89 -43.94
C ARG A 409 -29.09 46.09 -43.01
N ILE A 410 -28.94 45.89 -41.71
CA ILE A 410 -28.79 46.97 -40.74
C ILE A 410 -27.32 47.40 -40.79
N PRO A 411 -27.01 48.60 -41.33
CA PRO A 411 -25.64 49.05 -41.39
C PRO A 411 -25.13 49.27 -39.96
N LEU A 412 -24.24 48.40 -39.50
CA LEU A 412 -23.58 48.50 -38.20
C LEU A 412 -22.54 49.64 -38.13
N ASN A 413 -22.27 50.29 -39.27
CA ASN A 413 -21.48 51.51 -39.32
C ASN A 413 -22.38 52.74 -39.08
N ASN A 414 -22.00 53.55 -38.08
CA ASN A 414 -22.55 54.86 -37.72
C ASN A 414 -22.54 55.92 -38.87
N GLU A 415 -22.28 55.54 -40.12
CA GLU A 415 -22.11 56.46 -41.25
C GLU A 415 -23.41 56.79 -42.01
N TYR A 416 -24.56 56.22 -41.62
CA TYR A 416 -25.85 56.46 -42.30
C TYR A 416 -27.02 56.78 -41.36
N LEU A 417 -26.89 57.87 -40.60
CA LEU A 417 -28.01 58.79 -40.34
C LEU A 417 -28.29 59.65 -41.60
N ARG A 418 -28.26 59.05 -42.80
CA ARG A 418 -28.60 59.74 -44.05
C ARG A 418 -30.02 59.36 -44.43
N LEU A 419 -30.86 60.38 -44.65
CA LEU A 419 -32.21 60.17 -45.13
C LEU A 419 -32.20 59.28 -46.39
N PRO A 420 -33.14 58.32 -46.52
CA PRO A 420 -33.36 57.55 -47.75
C PRO A 420 -33.29 58.43 -49.01
N ARG A 421 -32.72 57.90 -50.10
CA ARG A 421 -32.51 58.65 -51.35
C ARG A 421 -33.81 59.25 -51.88
N GLU A 422 -34.93 58.56 -51.69
CA GLU A 422 -36.26 59.02 -52.09
C GLU A 422 -36.65 60.32 -51.37
N LEU A 423 -36.28 60.45 -50.10
CA LEU A 423 -36.52 61.67 -49.32
C LEU A 423 -35.52 62.78 -49.67
N LEU A 424 -34.28 62.43 -49.99
CA LEU A 424 -33.29 63.38 -50.49
C LEU A 424 -33.69 63.94 -51.86
N ASP A 425 -34.23 63.12 -52.75
CA ASP A 425 -34.73 63.53 -54.06
C ASP A 425 -35.98 64.41 -53.91
N CYS A 426 -36.89 64.07 -52.98
CA CYS A 426 -38.01 64.95 -52.63
C CYS A 426 -37.52 66.31 -52.12
N CYS A 427 -36.55 66.32 -51.19
CA CYS A 427 -35.94 67.55 -50.68
C CYS A 427 -35.24 68.37 -51.78
N ALA A 428 -34.47 67.72 -52.67
CA ALA A 428 -33.82 68.38 -53.79
C ALA A 428 -34.83 68.97 -54.78
N THR A 429 -35.94 68.27 -55.03
CA THR A 429 -37.04 68.76 -55.87
C THR A 429 -37.72 69.98 -55.24
N ILE A 430 -37.88 69.99 -53.92
CA ILE A 430 -38.39 71.15 -53.16
C ILE A 430 -37.43 72.34 -53.24
N VAL A 431 -36.12 72.12 -53.11
CA VAL A 431 -35.12 73.19 -53.12
C VAL A 431 -34.90 73.78 -54.51
N THR A 432 -34.96 72.97 -55.57
CA THR A 432 -34.80 73.44 -56.97
C THR A 432 -36.01 74.19 -57.52
N ARG A 433 -37.15 74.15 -56.81
CA ARG A 433 -38.33 74.97 -57.08
C ARG A 433 -38.56 75.92 -55.90
N PRO A 434 -37.85 77.06 -55.81
CA PRO A 434 -37.96 77.98 -54.66
C PRO A 434 -39.37 78.56 -54.48
N ASN A 435 -40.20 78.53 -55.53
CA ASN A 435 -41.61 78.92 -55.47
C ASN A 435 -42.58 77.76 -55.27
N MET A 436 -42.14 76.50 -55.12
CA MET A 436 -43.07 75.35 -55.08
C MET A 436 -44.05 75.44 -53.90
N SER A 437 -43.62 75.96 -52.75
CA SER A 437 -44.51 76.21 -51.61
C SER A 437 -45.53 77.30 -51.91
N LYS A 438 -45.14 78.38 -52.60
CA LYS A 438 -46.05 79.44 -53.03
C LYS A 438 -46.98 78.99 -54.15
N ASP A 439 -46.49 78.19 -55.09
CA ASP A 439 -47.26 77.64 -56.20
C ASP A 439 -48.27 76.62 -55.68
N LEU A 440 -47.88 75.74 -54.75
CA LEU A 440 -48.79 74.80 -54.07
C LEU A 440 -49.86 75.57 -53.28
N VAL A 441 -49.47 76.59 -52.50
CA VAL A 441 -50.43 77.45 -51.77
C VAL A 441 -51.35 78.19 -52.74
N SER A 442 -50.85 78.71 -53.86
CA SER A 442 -51.68 79.40 -54.87
C SER A 442 -52.62 78.45 -55.61
N THR A 443 -52.21 77.20 -55.80
CA THR A 443 -53.04 76.15 -56.42
C THR A 443 -54.12 75.71 -55.44
N MET A 444 -53.80 75.63 -54.14
CA MET A 444 -54.76 75.37 -53.07
C MET A 444 -55.68 76.56 -52.74
N GLN A 445 -55.32 77.80 -53.09
CA GLN A 445 -56.14 79.02 -52.95
C GLN A 445 -56.96 79.35 -54.22
N ARG A 446 -56.85 78.52 -55.26
CA ARG A 446 -57.81 78.50 -56.40
C ARG A 446 -58.88 77.41 -56.23
N MET A 447 -58.82 76.66 -55.13
CA MET A 447 -60.01 76.35 -54.33
C MET A 447 -60.34 77.57 -53.47
#